data_AF-A0AAD7I8S7-F1
#
_entry.id   AF-A0AAD7I8S7-F1
#
_cell.length_a   1.000
_cell.length_b   1.000
_cell.length_c   1.000
_cell.angle_alpha   90.00
_cell.angle_beta   90.00
_cell.angle_gamma   90.00
#
_symmetry.space_group_name_H-M   'P 1'
#
loop_
_entity.id
_entity.type
_entity.pdbx_description
1 polymer ?
#
loop_
_entity_poly.entity_id
_entity_poly.type
_entity_poly.pdbx_seq_one_letter_code
_entity_poly.pdbx_strand_id
1 'polypeptide(L)'
;PAPSAPSLPSVVAPATSDGAPTPPITHATGLERSLAELEAETHAIREAFTAEEQSDKATGPNYARHVKNYEHWWNTSQGHRQNDDPSHMIVPAFPITAAKVTVFLEYEMTR
;
A
#
# COMPACT_ATOMS: atom_id res chain seq x y z
N PRO A 1 -22.50 24.25 9.79
CA PRO A 1 -22.45 24.11 8.32
C PRO A 1 -21.34 23.13 7.95
N ALA A 2 -21.71 21.91 7.56
CA ALA A 2 -20.82 20.88 7.06
C ALA A 2 -21.30 20.49 5.66
N PRO A 3 -20.44 20.37 4.64
CA PRO A 3 -20.88 19.92 3.32
C PRO A 3 -21.05 18.39 3.30
N SER A 4 -22.29 17.98 3.05
CA SER A 4 -22.71 16.61 2.76
C SER A 4 -22.03 16.04 1.52
N ALA A 5 -21.70 14.75 1.58
CA ALA A 5 -21.23 13.96 0.44
C ALA A 5 -22.36 13.75 -0.59
N PRO A 6 -22.06 13.75 -1.91
CA PRO A 6 -23.02 13.32 -2.92
C PRO A 6 -22.98 11.80 -3.11
N SER A 7 -24.12 11.14 -2.88
CA SER A 7 -24.43 9.77 -3.30
C SER A 7 -24.54 9.68 -4.83
N LEU A 8 -23.96 8.64 -5.42
CA LEU A 8 -24.18 8.29 -6.83
C LEU A 8 -25.53 7.58 -7.00
N PRO A 9 -26.35 7.94 -8.00
CA PRO A 9 -27.59 7.25 -8.30
C PRO A 9 -27.35 5.90 -9.01
N SER A 10 -28.10 4.89 -8.58
CA SER A 10 -28.28 3.61 -9.27
C SER A 10 -29.34 3.76 -10.36
N VAL A 11 -29.02 3.47 -11.62
CA VAL A 11 -29.94 3.40 -12.78
C VAL A 11 -29.55 2.16 -13.58
N VAL A 12 -30.23 1.04 -13.37
CA VAL A 12 -31.32 0.48 -14.20
C VAL A 12 -30.89 0.22 -15.66
N ALA A 13 -30.70 -1.07 -15.96
CA ALA A 13 -30.64 -1.59 -17.32
C ALA A 13 -32.02 -1.51 -18.01
N PRO A 14 -32.09 -1.22 -19.32
CA PRO A 14 -33.23 -1.58 -20.13
C PRO A 14 -32.96 -2.86 -20.92
N ALA A 15 -34.02 -3.66 -21.01
CA ALA A 15 -34.09 -4.95 -21.68
C ALA A 15 -33.91 -4.88 -23.20
N THR A 16 -33.38 -5.98 -23.70
CA THR A 16 -33.51 -6.63 -25.02
C THR A 16 -34.43 -5.95 -26.04
N SER A 17 -33.86 -5.56 -27.18
CA SER A 17 -34.59 -5.47 -28.45
C SER A 17 -33.88 -6.35 -29.49
N ASP A 18 -34.62 -7.35 -29.94
CA ASP A 18 -34.27 -8.32 -30.99
C ASP A 18 -34.19 -7.65 -32.37
N GLY A 19 -33.24 -8.07 -33.20
CA GLY A 19 -32.99 -7.50 -34.52
C GLY A 19 -31.81 -8.14 -35.26
N ALA A 20 -32.00 -9.37 -35.74
CA ALA A 20 -31.47 -10.05 -36.94
C ALA A 20 -29.98 -9.90 -37.39
N PRO A 21 -29.41 -10.93 -38.04
CA PRO A 21 -28.01 -11.31 -37.91
C PRO A 21 -27.09 -10.68 -38.95
N THR A 22 -25.96 -10.14 -38.51
CA THR A 22 -24.77 -9.97 -39.36
C THR A 22 -23.62 -10.80 -38.79
N PRO A 23 -23.17 -11.84 -39.49
CA PRO A 23 -21.77 -12.22 -39.43
C PRO A 23 -21.13 -12.26 -40.84
N PRO A 24 -19.79 -12.15 -40.97
CA PRO A 24 -18.81 -12.15 -39.89
C PRO A 24 -17.92 -10.90 -39.93
N ILE A 25 -17.73 -10.24 -38.78
CA ILE A 25 -16.55 -9.38 -38.61
C ILE A 25 -15.35 -10.30 -38.42
N THR A 26 -14.82 -10.84 -39.52
CA THR A 26 -13.65 -11.74 -39.52
C THR A 26 -12.38 -11.03 -39.05
N HIS A 27 -12.41 -9.71 -38.88
CA HIS A 27 -11.32 -8.91 -38.31
C HIS A 27 -11.45 -8.66 -36.81
N ALA A 28 -12.66 -8.77 -36.24
CA ALA A 28 -12.87 -8.66 -34.81
C ALA A 28 -12.18 -9.83 -34.10
N THR A 29 -12.24 -11.03 -34.66
CA THR A 29 -11.61 -12.23 -34.09
C THR A 29 -10.09 -12.14 -33.98
N GLY A 30 -9.42 -11.42 -34.89
CA GLY A 30 -7.98 -11.21 -34.85
C GLY A 30 -7.58 -10.21 -33.76
N LEU A 31 -8.28 -9.06 -33.71
CA LEU A 31 -8.06 -8.05 -32.68
C LEU A 31 -8.43 -8.57 -31.28
N GLU A 32 -9.56 -9.27 -31.15
CA GLU A 32 -10.02 -9.91 -29.91
C GLU A 32 -9.03 -10.97 -29.43
N ARG A 33 -8.46 -11.77 -30.34
CA ARG A 33 -7.41 -12.74 -29.99
C ARG A 33 -6.16 -12.04 -29.47
N SER A 34 -5.68 -11.00 -30.16
CA SER A 34 -4.53 -10.23 -29.69
C SER A 34 -4.80 -9.53 -28.35
N LEU A 35 -6.04 -9.09 -28.10
CA LEU A 35 -6.43 -8.53 -26.80
C LEU A 35 -6.42 -9.59 -25.70
N ALA A 36 -6.96 -10.78 -25.98
CA ALA A 36 -6.95 -11.89 -25.03
C ALA A 36 -5.54 -12.40 -24.72
N GLU A 37 -4.65 -12.44 -25.72
CA GLU A 37 -3.23 -12.74 -25.54
C GLU A 37 -2.55 -11.69 -24.67
N LEU A 38 -2.80 -10.41 -24.93
CA LEU A 38 -2.26 -9.30 -24.13
C LEU A 38 -2.78 -9.32 -22.68
N GLU A 39 -4.06 -9.64 -22.48
CA GLU A 39 -4.65 -9.79 -21.14
C GLU A 39 -4.06 -10.97 -20.39
N ALA A 40 -3.85 -12.11 -21.05
CA ALA A 40 -3.22 -13.29 -20.46
C ALA A 40 -1.74 -13.01 -20.09
N GLU A 41 -1.00 -12.33 -20.96
CA GLU A 41 0.37 -11.91 -20.69
C GLU A 41 0.42 -10.92 -19.51
N THR A 42 -0.47 -9.93 -19.50
CA THR A 42 -0.57 -8.97 -18.39
C THR A 42 -0.93 -9.65 -17.07
N HIS A 43 -1.83 -10.64 -17.12
CA HIS A 43 -2.20 -11.43 -15.95
C HIS A 43 -1.00 -12.22 -15.42
N ALA A 44 -0.27 -12.93 -16.29
CA ALA A 44 0.92 -13.67 -15.91
C ALA A 44 2.02 -12.76 -15.33
N ILE A 45 2.21 -11.56 -15.87
CA ILE A 45 3.14 -10.56 -15.33
C ILE A 45 2.70 -10.09 -13.94
N ARG A 46 1.40 -9.84 -13.74
CA ARG A 46 0.86 -9.44 -12.42
C ARG A 46 1.03 -10.55 -11.39
N GLU A 47 0.77 -11.80 -11.77
CA GLU A 47 0.97 -12.95 -10.91
C GLU A 47 2.45 -13.14 -10.55
N ALA A 48 3.36 -12.98 -11.52
CA ALA A 48 4.80 -13.05 -11.29
C ALA A 48 5.28 -11.94 -10.34
N PHE A 49 4.83 -10.69 -10.55
CA PHE A 49 5.17 -9.56 -9.67
C PHE A 49 4.60 -9.75 -8.26
N THR A 50 3.37 -10.24 -8.14
CA THR A 50 2.75 -10.55 -6.84
C THR A 50 3.47 -11.70 -6.14
N ALA A 51 3.90 -12.72 -6.89
CA ALA A 51 4.67 -13.85 -6.36
C ALA A 51 6.08 -13.42 -5.94
N GLU A 52 6.71 -12.49 -6.65
CA GLU A 52 8.01 -11.89 -6.30
C GLU A 52 7.88 -11.02 -5.04
N GLU A 53 6.87 -10.15 -4.96
CA GLU A 53 6.54 -9.34 -3.78
C GLU A 53 6.21 -10.22 -2.55
N GLN A 54 5.58 -11.38 -2.77
CA GLN A 54 5.34 -12.39 -1.74
C GLN A 54 6.56 -13.29 -1.44
N SER A 55 7.52 -13.39 -2.36
CA SER A 55 8.82 -14.05 -2.14
C SER A 55 9.74 -13.18 -1.28
N ASP A 56 9.55 -11.87 -1.30
CA ASP A 56 10.16 -10.87 -0.41
C ASP A 56 9.60 -10.90 1.04
N LYS A 57 9.23 -12.08 1.53
CA LYS A 57 8.88 -12.34 2.94
C LYS A 57 10.06 -12.24 3.92
N ALA A 58 11.23 -11.78 3.47
CA ALA A 58 12.26 -11.22 4.35
C ALA A 58 11.84 -9.87 4.97
N THR A 59 10.83 -9.20 4.41
CA THR A 59 10.39 -7.86 4.83
C THR A 59 9.70 -7.86 6.19
N GLY A 60 8.95 -8.92 6.55
CA GLY A 60 8.28 -9.02 7.86
C GLY A 60 9.26 -9.13 9.04
N PRO A 61 10.20 -10.09 9.02
CA PRO A 61 11.24 -10.20 10.05
C PRO A 61 12.16 -8.98 10.12
N ASN A 62 12.53 -8.40 8.98
CA ASN A 62 13.37 -7.20 8.94
C ASN A 62 12.62 -5.97 9.47
N TYR A 63 11.35 -5.77 9.10
CA TYR A 63 10.53 -4.68 9.62
C TYR A 63 10.32 -4.81 11.13
N ALA A 64 10.03 -6.03 11.62
CA ALA A 64 9.92 -6.29 13.06
C ALA A 64 11.22 -5.97 13.82
N ARG A 65 12.38 -6.25 13.22
CA ARG A 65 13.69 -5.89 13.78
C ARG A 65 13.86 -4.37 13.84
N HIS A 66 13.53 -3.64 12.77
CA HIS A 66 13.63 -2.18 12.76
C HIS A 66 12.72 -1.52 13.79
N VAL A 67 11.48 -2.00 13.94
CA VAL A 67 10.54 -1.50 14.96
C VAL A 67 11.07 -1.75 16.38
N LYS A 68 11.61 -2.94 16.66
CA LYS A 68 12.21 -3.24 17.97
C LYS A 68 13.43 -2.38 18.28
N ASN A 69 14.29 -2.16 17.29
CA ASN A 69 15.47 -1.30 17.44
C ASN A 69 15.06 0.15 17.74
N TYR A 70 14.07 0.67 16.99
CA TYR A 70 13.50 1.98 17.23
C TYR A 70 12.92 2.10 18.65
N GLU A 71 12.10 1.14 19.09
CA GLU A 71 11.47 1.15 20.41
C GLU A 71 12.50 1.15 21.53
N HIS A 72 13.49 0.26 21.45
CA HIS A 72 14.56 0.16 22.45
C HIS A 72 15.37 1.45 22.54
N TRP A 73 15.75 2.00 21.40
CA TRP A 73 16.47 3.27 21.34
C TRP A 73 15.63 4.42 21.88
N TRP A 74 14.36 4.51 21.50
CA TRP A 74 13.47 5.59 21.93
C TRP A 74 13.33 5.63 23.45
N ASN A 75 13.08 4.49 24.08
CA ASN A 75 12.93 4.39 25.53
C ASN A 75 14.22 4.82 26.25
N THR A 76 15.38 4.40 25.74
CA THR A 76 16.69 4.80 26.29
C THR A 76 16.91 6.30 26.14
N SER A 77 16.64 6.87 24.96
CA SER A 77 16.80 8.30 24.69
C SER A 77 15.88 9.16 25.58
N GLN A 78 14.64 8.75 25.79
CA GLN A 78 13.71 9.45 26.68
C GLN A 78 14.18 9.39 28.14
N GLY A 79 14.68 8.24 28.60
CA GLY A 79 15.26 8.10 29.93
C GLY A 79 16.47 9.02 30.15
N HIS A 80 17.35 9.15 29.16
CA HIS A 80 18.46 10.10 29.22
C HIS A 80 17.97 11.54 29.30
N ARG A 81 16.98 11.93 28.48
CA ARG A 81 16.39 13.28 28.51
C ARG A 81 15.75 13.61 29.86
N GLN A 82 15.09 12.64 30.50
CA GLN A 82 14.52 12.82 31.83
C GLN A 82 15.59 12.91 32.93
N ASN A 83 16.71 12.20 32.79
CA ASN A 83 17.83 12.32 33.71
C ASN A 83 18.51 13.69 33.60
N ASP A 84 18.67 14.20 32.37
CA ASP A 84 19.27 15.50 32.10
C ASP A 84 18.35 16.65 32.53
N ASP A 85 17.04 16.49 32.31
CA ASP A 85 15.99 17.41 32.74
C ASP A 85 14.87 16.65 33.46
N PRO A 86 14.82 16.68 34.80
CA PRO A 86 13.78 16.01 35.58
C PRO A 86 12.34 16.50 35.30
N SER A 87 12.19 17.67 34.68
CA SER A 87 10.88 18.19 34.26
C SER A 87 10.42 17.65 32.90
N HIS A 88 11.31 16.96 32.17
CA HIS A 88 11.00 16.34 30.88
C HIS A 88 10.02 15.18 31.04
N MET A 89 8.89 15.28 30.35
CA MET A 89 7.89 14.21 30.31
C MET A 89 8.28 13.15 29.27
N ILE A 90 8.34 11.89 29.70
CA ILE A 90 8.61 10.75 28.82
C ILE A 90 7.51 10.63 27.76
N VAL A 91 7.92 10.68 26.49
CA VAL A 91 7.02 10.44 25.36
C VAL A 91 7.06 8.94 25.00
N PRO A 92 5.93 8.22 24.98
CA PRO A 92 5.90 6.82 24.57
C PRO A 92 6.41 6.62 23.14
N ALA A 93 7.05 5.48 22.86
CA ALA A 93 7.54 5.16 21.50
C ALA A 93 6.40 5.10 20.47
N PHE A 94 5.25 4.56 20.86
CA PHE A 94 4.06 4.44 20.01
C PHE A 94 3.04 5.56 20.29
N PRO A 95 2.28 6.03 19.27
CA PRO A 95 2.43 5.70 17.85
C PRO A 95 3.74 6.23 17.25
N ILE A 96 4.26 5.53 16.23
CA ILE A 96 5.42 5.98 15.46
C ILE A 96 4.96 7.13 14.56
N THR A 97 5.64 8.27 14.63
CA THR A 97 5.35 9.44 13.81
C THR A 97 6.60 9.89 13.07
N ALA A 98 6.42 10.64 11.98
CA ALA A 98 7.54 11.17 11.19
C ALA A 98 8.56 11.92 12.07
N ALA A 99 8.11 12.77 12.99
CA ALA A 99 8.98 13.51 13.90
C ALA A 99 9.87 12.58 14.74
N LYS A 100 9.30 11.52 15.33
CA LYS A 100 10.07 10.56 16.12
C LYS A 100 11.08 9.78 15.27
N VAL A 101 10.69 9.42 14.05
CA VAL A 101 11.56 8.69 13.10
C VAL A 101 12.70 9.57 12.61
N THR A 102 12.47 10.85 12.35
CA THR A 102 13.53 11.78 11.93
C THR A 102 14.66 11.85 12.95
N VAL A 103 14.34 11.97 14.24
CA VAL A 103 15.35 11.97 15.32
C VAL A 103 16.06 10.62 15.43
N PHE A 104 15.34 9.52 15.23
CA PHE A 104 15.95 8.18 15.19
C PHE A 104 16.92 8.02 14.03
N LEU A 105 16.57 8.49 12.83
CA LEU A 105 17.42 8.41 11.65
C LEU A 105 18.68 9.26 11.81
N GLU A 106 18.59 10.45 12.42
CA GLU A 106 19.75 11.26 12.75
C GLU A 106 20.72 10.53 13.69
N TYR A 107 20.21 9.84 14.71
CA TYR A 107 21.02 8.97 15.56
C TYR A 107 21.64 7.80 14.79
N GLU A 108 20.88 7.13 13.92
CA GLU A 108 21.36 6.01 13.10
C GLU A 108 22.47 6.44 12.13
N MET A 109 22.45 7.69 11.65
CA MET A 109 23.48 8.24 10.77
C MET A 109 24.77 8.63 11.48
N THR A 110 24.74 8.81 12.80
CA THR A 110 25.87 9.32 13.60
C THR A 110 26.54 8.26 14.47
N ARG A 111 25.95 7.06 14.55
CA ARG A 111 26.50 5.91 15.28
C ARG A 111 27.33 4.99 14.38
#